data_AF-A0A435JCD6-F1
#
_entry.id   AF-A0A435JCD6-F1
#
_cell.length_a   1.000
_cell.length_b   1.000
_cell.length_c   1.000
_cell.angle_alpha   90.00
_cell.angle_beta   90.00
_cell.angle_gamma   90.00
#
_symmetry.space_group_name_H-M   'P 1'
#
loop_
_entity.id
_entity.type
_entity.pdbx_description
1 polymer ?
#
loop_
_entity_poly.entity_id
_entity_poly.type
_entity_poly.pdbx_seq_one_letter_code
_entity_poly.pdbx_strand_id
1 'polypeptide(L)' 'FGLAALTRSLGLPRDAPFRLFALARSVGWAAHTVEQITSGSVIRPRGRYEGVLV' A
#
# COMPACT_ATOMS: atom_id res chain seq x y z
N PHE A 1 11.50 -8.81 8.32
CA PHE A 1 12.96 -8.70 8.54
C PHE A 1 13.81 -9.30 7.40
N GLY A 2 13.41 -10.42 6.77
CA GLY A 2 14.22 -11.10 5.74
C GLY A 2 14.69 -10.23 4.57
N LEU A 3 13.80 -9.49 3.91
CA LEU A 3 14.17 -8.58 2.80
C LEU A 3 15.21 -7.54 3.23
N ALA A 4 15.02 -6.92 4.40
CA ALA A 4 15.96 -5.94 4.94
C ALA A 4 17.34 -6.55 5.29
N ALA A 5 17.37 -7.80 5.77
CA ALA A 5 18.61 -8.52 6.02
C ALA A 5 19.35 -8.82 4.71
N LEU A 6 18.64 -9.27 3.67
CA LEU A 6 19.20 -9.58 2.36
C LEU A 6 19.78 -8.34 1.67
N THR A 7 19.04 -7.23 1.64
CA THR A 7 19.55 -5.99 1.01
C THR A 7 20.80 -5.48 1.73
N ARG A 8 20.88 -5.65 3.06
CA ARG A 8 22.05 -5.28 3.84
C ARG A 8 23.24 -6.19 3.55
N SER A 9 23.03 -7.51 3.51
CA SER A 9 24.10 -8.46 3.22
C SER A 9 24.63 -8.32 1.79
N LEU A 10 23.79 -7.87 0.86
CA LEU A 10 24.16 -7.62 -0.54
C LEU A 10 24.70 -6.20 -0.79
N GLY A 11 24.84 -5.36 0.24
CA GLY A 11 25.38 -4.00 0.10
C GLY A 11 24.53 -3.06 -0.74
N LEU A 12 23.22 -3.32 -0.85
CA LEU A 12 22.31 -2.48 -1.64
C LEU A 12 22.09 -1.10 -0.99
N PRO A 13 21.65 -0.10 -1.76
CA PRO A 13 21.27 1.20 -1.23
C PRO A 13 20.27 1.10 -0.06
N ARG A 14 20.34 2.04 0.89
CA ARG A 14 19.53 2.03 2.12
C ARG A 14 18.02 1.95 1.87
N ASP A 15 17.56 2.48 0.74
CA ASP A 15 16.15 2.51 0.33
C ASP A 15 15.71 1.32 -0.54
N ALA A 16 16.64 0.43 -0.91
CA ALA A 16 16.37 -0.77 -1.71
C ALA A 16 15.27 -1.68 -1.12
N PRO A 17 15.19 -1.97 0.20
CA PRO A 17 14.11 -2.80 0.75
C PRO A 17 12.73 -2.26 0.41
N PHE A 18 12.55 -0.95 0.56
CA PHE A 18 11.27 -0.30 0.34
C PHE A 18 10.93 -0.25 -1.15
N ARG A 19 11.91 0.06 -2.00
CA ARG A 19 11.73 0.06 -3.46
C ARG A 19 11.34 -1.32 -4.00
N LEU A 20 12.05 -2.37 -3.57
CA LEU A 20 11.76 -3.75 -3.97
C LEU A 20 10.39 -4.22 -3.47
N PHE A 21 10.04 -3.88 -2.24
CA PHE A 21 8.70 -4.15 -1.70
C PHE A 21 7.61 -3.45 -2.51
N ALA A 22 7.73 -2.14 -2.73
CA ALA A 22 6.75 -1.36 -3.47
C ALA A 22 6.60 -1.86 -4.93
N LEU A 23 7.72 -2.17 -5.59
CA LEU A 23 7.73 -2.76 -6.93
C LEU A 23 6.95 -4.09 -6.95
N ALA A 24 7.26 -5.01 -6.04
CA ALA A 24 6.56 -6.29 -5.96
C ALA A 24 5.06 -6.12 -5.62
N ARG A 25 4.70 -5.19 -4.73
CA ARG A 25 3.31 -4.92 -4.35
C ARG A 25 2.49 -4.25 -5.44
N SER A 26 3.13 -3.49 -6.33
CA SER A 26 2.43 -2.79 -7.42
C SER A 26 1.59 -3.72 -8.30
N VAL A 27 2.06 -4.95 -8.56
CA VAL A 27 1.31 -5.96 -9.31
C VAL A 27 0.01 -6.33 -8.60
N GLY A 28 0.07 -6.57 -7.28
CA GLY A 28 -1.12 -6.86 -6.48
C GLY A 28 -2.06 -5.66 -6.36
N TRP A 29 -1.53 -4.45 -6.26
CA TRP A 29 -2.35 -3.24 -6.28
C TRP A 29 -3.07 -3.03 -7.61
N ALA A 30 -2.40 -3.30 -8.73
CA ALA A 30 -3.02 -3.25 -10.05
C ALA A 30 -4.13 -4.29 -10.17
N ALA A 31 -3.90 -5.53 -9.72
CA ALA A 31 -4.92 -6.56 -9.68
C ALA A 31 -6.15 -6.16 -8.83
N HIS A 32 -5.93 -5.68 -7.61
CA HIS A 32 -7.03 -5.19 -6.76
C HIS A 32 -7.74 -3.96 -7.34
N THR A 33 -7.03 -3.12 -8.09
CA THR A 33 -7.66 -1.99 -8.80
C THR A 33 -8.62 -2.51 -9.87
N VAL A 34 -8.22 -3.52 -10.64
CA VAL A 34 -9.09 -4.18 -11.62
C VAL A 34 -10.30 -4.82 -10.92
N GLU A 35 -10.08 -5.58 -9.85
CA GLU A 35 -11.16 -6.17 -9.05
C GLU A 35 -12.14 -5.11 -8.51
N GLN A 36 -11.63 -3.98 -8.00
CA GLN A 36 -12.45 -2.87 -7.50
C GLN A 36 -13.30 -2.26 -8.61
N ILE A 37 -12.72 -2.02 -9.79
CA ILE A 37 -13.44 -1.48 -10.96
C ILE A 37 -14.54 -2.46 -11.39
N THR A 38 -14.24 -3.75 -11.45
CA THR A 38 -15.21 -4.79 -11.82
C THR A 38 -16.34 -4.95 -10.79
N SER A 39 -16.07 -4.70 -9.50
CA SER A 39 -17.09 -4.79 -8.45
C SER A 39 -18.21 -3.73 -8.57
N GLY A 40 -17.96 -2.61 -9.27
CA GLY A 40 -18.90 -1.51 -9.42
C GLY A 40 -19.22 -0.73 -8.12
N SER A 41 -18.55 -1.04 -7.02
CA SER A 41 -18.77 -0.42 -5.71
C SER A 41 -17.80 0.75 -5.48
N VAL A 42 -18.30 1.81 -4.83
CA VAL A 42 -17.49 2.97 -4.44
C VAL A 42 -17.25 2.94 -2.93
N ILE A 43 -16.00 3.13 -2.52
CA ILE A 43 -15.64 3.32 -1.11
C ILE A 43 -16.17 4.68 -0.64
N ARG A 44 -17.17 4.67 0.26
CA ARG A 44 -17.86 5.88 0.75
C ARG A 44 -17.93 5.94 2.30
N PRO A 45 -16.79 6.15 2.99
CA PRO A 45 -16.79 6.28 4.44
C PRO A 45 -17.59 7.50 4.90
N ARG A 46 -18.21 7.40 6.08
CA ARG A 46 -18.94 8.50 6.71
C ARG A 46 -18.32 8.78 8.08
N GLY A 47 -17.84 10.00 8.27
CA GLY A 47 -17.51 10.52 9.59
C GLY A 47 -18.77 11.01 10.30
N ARG A 48 -18.81 10.87 11.62
CA ARG A 48 -19.79 11.53 12.48
C ARG A 48 -19.16 12.79 13.05
N TYR A 49 -19.85 13.92 12.92
CA TYR A 49 -19.46 15.15 13.60
C TYR A 49 -19.92 15.08 15.06
N GLU A 50 -18.97 15.27 15.99
CA GLU A 50 -19.21 15.28 17.45
C GLU A 50 -18.91 16.67 18.05
N GLY A 51 -18.75 17.70 17.22
CA GLY A 51 -18.58 19.06 17.70
C GLY A 51 -19.91 19.66 18.17
N VAL A 52 -19.82 20.74 18.95
CA VAL A 52 -21.00 21.46 19.45
C VAL A 52 -21.70 22.17 18.29
N LEU A 53 -23.03 22.10 18.23
CA LEU A 53 -23.85 22.99 17.40
C LEU A 53 -23.95 24.32 18.14
N VAL A 54 -23.24 25.33 17.64
CA VAL A 54 -23.33 26.71 18.12
C VAL A 54 -24.40 27.43 17.31
#